data_AF-A0A7X7A625-F1
#
_entry.id   AF-A0A7X7A625-F1
#
_cell.length_a   1.000
_cell.length_b   1.000
_cell.length_c   1.000
_cell.angle_alpha   90.00
_cell.angle_beta   90.00
_cell.angle_gamma   90.00
#
_symmetry.space_group_name_H-M   'P 1'
#
loop_
_entity.id
_entity.type
_entity.pdbx_description
1 polymer ?
#
loop_
_entity_poly.entity_id
_entity_poly.type
_entity_poly.pdbx_seq_one_letter_code
_entity_poly.pdbx_strand_id
1 'polypeptide(L)'
;MLAAVLLAGVLLGWLVIPRGGSPAEEERIRETLEMARQAVEAHNAGRFMRYVSTRYDDGSYKYETLRSMLSLGLREYGQVRVVLYVRDIQVRGERATAEMEVQAEGIDPSGNRVRFEGPMKVELVRETARRRLFFSESRWMAISTDATSALQDAFVQ
;
A
#
# COMPACT_ATOMS: atom_id res chain seq x y z
N MET A 1 0.18 -50.15 -26.06
CA MET A 1 0.77 -49.54 -24.86
C MET A 1 0.88 -48.04 -25.11
N LEU A 2 -0.19 -47.24 -24.94
CA LEU A 2 -0.85 -46.95 -23.66
C LEU A 2 0.19 -46.58 -22.58
N ALA A 3 0.86 -45.45 -22.75
CA ALA A 3 1.62 -44.80 -21.67
C ALA A 3 1.93 -43.31 -21.91
N ALA A 4 1.96 -42.80 -23.15
CA ALA A 4 2.35 -41.41 -23.40
C ALA A 4 1.20 -40.38 -23.42
N VAL A 5 -0.06 -40.85 -23.45
CA VAL A 5 -1.26 -39.98 -23.45
C VAL A 5 -1.73 -39.64 -22.02
N LEU A 6 -1.11 -40.21 -20.97
CA LEU A 6 -1.49 -40.00 -19.56
C LEU A 6 -0.59 -39.04 -18.78
N LEU A 7 0.46 -38.47 -19.38
CA LEU A 7 1.26 -37.39 -18.80
C LEU A 7 0.96 -36.02 -19.43
N ALA A 8 -0.19 -35.91 -20.10
CA ALA A 8 -0.79 -34.65 -20.54
C ALA A 8 -1.74 -34.03 -19.48
N GLY A 9 -1.94 -34.68 -18.31
CA GLY A 9 -2.99 -34.29 -17.35
C GLY A 9 -2.53 -33.63 -16.03
N VAL A 10 -1.25 -33.70 -15.65
CA VAL A 10 -0.80 -33.31 -14.28
C VAL A 10 0.03 -32.02 -14.25
N LEU A 11 0.57 -31.55 -15.38
CA LEU A 11 1.38 -30.31 -15.44
C LEU A 11 0.61 -29.06 -15.91
N LEU A 12 -0.64 -29.20 -16.33
CA LEU A 12 -1.51 -28.07 -16.72
C LEU A 12 -2.49 -27.63 -15.61
N GLY A 13 -2.52 -28.34 -14.47
CA GLY A 13 -3.44 -28.07 -13.36
C GLY A 13 -2.99 -27.01 -12.34
N TRP A 14 -1.78 -26.46 -12.46
CA TRP A 14 -1.24 -25.44 -11.55
C TRP A 14 -1.30 -24.00 -12.09
N LEU A 15 -1.85 -23.80 -13.29
CA LEU A 15 -1.84 -22.51 -14.00
C LEU A 15 -3.20 -21.80 -14.06
N VAL A 16 -4.15 -22.22 -13.23
CA VAL A 16 -5.38 -21.47 -12.95
C VAL A 16 -5.42 -21.15 -11.46
N ILE A 17 -4.42 -20.44 -10.96
CA ILE A 17 -4.65 -19.56 -9.82
C ILE A 17 -5.65 -18.53 -10.35
N PRO A 18 -6.86 -18.39 -9.78
CA PRO A 18 -7.82 -17.42 -10.25
C PRO A 18 -7.14 -16.05 -10.29
N ARG A 19 -6.96 -15.53 -11.51
CA ARG A 19 -6.62 -14.13 -11.74
C ARG A 19 -7.86 -13.34 -11.36
N GLY A 20 -7.95 -12.96 -10.09
CA GLY A 20 -9.06 -12.21 -9.54
C GLY A 20 -9.12 -12.43 -8.04
N GLY A 21 -8.83 -11.37 -7.28
CA GLY A 21 -9.31 -11.33 -5.90
C GLY A 21 -10.81 -11.47 -5.90
N SER A 22 -11.39 -11.95 -4.80
CA SER A 22 -12.84 -11.73 -4.65
C SER A 22 -13.07 -10.21 -4.61
N PRO A 23 -14.16 -9.68 -5.18
CA PRO A 23 -14.49 -8.26 -5.08
C PRO A 23 -14.48 -7.73 -3.63
N ALA A 24 -14.76 -8.60 -2.66
CA ALA A 24 -14.66 -8.29 -1.24
C ALA A 24 -13.22 -8.03 -0.75
N GLU A 25 -12.21 -8.70 -1.31
CA GLU A 25 -10.81 -8.47 -0.96
C GLU A 25 -10.28 -7.17 -1.57
N GLU A 26 -10.67 -6.87 -2.81
CA GLU A 26 -10.35 -5.58 -3.43
C GLU A 26 -10.98 -4.42 -2.65
N GLU A 27 -12.22 -4.57 -2.18
CA GLU A 27 -12.89 -3.57 -1.35
C GLU A 27 -12.18 -3.37 -0.01
N ARG A 28 -11.74 -4.46 0.66
CA ARG A 28 -10.94 -4.34 1.90
C ARG A 28 -9.63 -3.59 1.67
N ILE A 29 -8.98 -3.77 0.52
CA ILE A 29 -7.77 -3.01 0.16
C ILE A 29 -8.12 -1.54 -0.05
N ARG A 30 -9.22 -1.24 -0.75
CA ARG A 30 -9.71 0.14 -0.95
C ARG A 30 -10.00 0.84 0.38
N GLU A 31 -10.70 0.16 1.30
CA GLU A 31 -10.94 0.64 2.67
C GLU A 31 -9.64 0.87 3.43
N THR A 32 -8.66 -0.03 3.28
CA THR A 32 -7.34 0.10 3.91
C THR A 32 -6.61 1.35 3.42
N LEU A 33 -6.60 1.59 2.11
CA LEU A 33 -5.99 2.78 1.50
C LEU A 33 -6.69 4.07 1.94
N GLU A 34 -8.03 4.06 1.99
CA GLU A 34 -8.82 5.19 2.46
C GLU A 34 -8.57 5.51 3.94
N MET A 35 -8.46 4.48 4.79
CA MET A 35 -8.14 4.68 6.20
C MET A 35 -6.71 5.20 6.42
N ALA A 36 -5.76 4.80 5.58
CA ALA A 36 -4.41 5.36 5.56
C ALA A 36 -4.44 6.83 5.15
N ARG A 37 -5.17 7.19 4.08
CA ARG A 37 -5.39 8.58 3.63
C ARG A 37 -5.95 9.45 4.74
N GLN A 38 -7.02 9.00 5.41
CA GLN A 38 -7.62 9.73 6.53
C GLN A 38 -6.64 9.92 7.71
N ALA A 39 -5.75 8.95 7.94
CA ALA A 39 -4.74 9.09 8.98
C ALA A 39 -3.69 10.17 8.64
N VAL A 40 -3.33 10.30 7.36
CA VAL A 40 -2.45 11.38 6.87
C VAL A 40 -3.12 12.74 7.04
N GLU A 41 -4.36 12.90 6.57
CA GLU A 41 -5.09 14.17 6.68
C GLU A 41 -5.38 14.58 8.13
N ALA A 42 -5.49 13.61 9.04
CA ALA A 42 -5.63 13.84 10.47
C ALA A 42 -4.28 14.03 11.19
N HIS A 43 -3.17 14.21 10.46
CA HIS A 43 -1.80 14.35 10.97
C HIS A 43 -1.38 13.25 11.96
N ASN A 44 -1.89 12.03 11.75
CA ASN A 44 -1.71 10.92 12.67
C ASN A 44 -0.80 9.86 12.07
N ALA A 45 0.49 10.16 12.04
CA ALA A 45 1.53 9.24 11.56
C ALA A 45 1.44 7.86 12.23
N GLY A 46 1.19 7.82 13.55
CA GLY A 46 1.04 6.56 14.28
C GLY A 46 -0.13 5.70 13.81
N ARG A 47 -1.24 6.32 13.40
CA ARG A 47 -2.39 5.61 12.80
C ARG A 47 -2.08 5.16 11.39
N PHE A 48 -1.40 5.98 10.58
CA PHE A 48 -0.98 5.61 9.23
C PHE A 48 -0.05 4.38 9.25
N MET A 49 0.95 4.38 10.13
CA MET A 49 1.93 3.30 10.24
C MET A 49 1.33 1.94 10.66
N ARG A 50 0.04 1.88 11.04
CA ARG A 50 -0.68 0.60 11.24
C ARG A 50 -1.04 -0.11 9.94
N TYR A 51 -0.96 0.59 8.81
CA TYR A 51 -1.22 0.07 7.46
C TYR A 51 0.07 -0.20 6.68
N VAL A 52 1.22 -0.04 7.32
CA VAL A 52 2.55 -0.29 6.76
C VAL A 52 3.19 -1.45 7.51
N SER A 53 3.64 -2.46 6.78
CA SER A 53 4.32 -3.62 7.36
C SER A 53 5.67 -3.21 7.95
N THR A 54 6.08 -3.83 9.05
CA THR A 54 7.44 -3.68 9.59
C THR A 54 8.53 -4.17 8.62
N ARG A 55 8.14 -4.94 7.60
CA ARG A 55 9.01 -5.39 6.50
C ARG A 55 9.07 -4.42 5.32
N TYR A 56 8.54 -3.21 5.48
CA TYR A 56 8.50 -2.21 4.42
C TYR A 56 9.89 -1.79 3.94
N ASP A 57 10.07 -1.82 2.62
CA ASP A 57 11.25 -1.35 1.89
C ASP A 57 10.84 -0.96 0.46
N ASP A 58 11.01 0.33 0.10
CA ASP A 58 10.78 0.83 -1.27
C ASP A 58 12.09 1.12 -2.03
N GLY A 59 13.23 0.65 -1.50
CA GLY A 59 14.56 0.91 -2.03
C GLY A 59 15.15 2.26 -1.59
N SER A 60 14.32 3.22 -1.19
CA SER A 60 14.74 4.55 -0.70
C SER A 60 14.63 4.63 0.83
N TYR A 61 13.54 4.12 1.37
CA TYR A 61 13.14 4.20 2.76
C TYR A 61 12.75 2.83 3.30
N LYS A 62 13.25 2.53 4.50
CA LYS A 62 12.81 1.40 5.32
C LYS A 62 11.74 1.85 6.31
N TYR A 63 11.02 0.90 6.91
CA TYR A 63 9.95 1.15 7.89
C TYR A 63 10.27 2.25 8.92
N GLU A 64 11.42 2.17 9.61
CA GLU A 64 11.79 3.14 10.66
C GLU A 64 12.11 4.54 10.10
N THR A 65 12.70 4.60 8.90
CA THR A 65 12.99 5.87 8.21
C THR A 65 11.68 6.51 7.75
N LEU A 66 10.80 5.75 7.10
CA LEU A 66 9.47 6.21 6.70
C LEU A 66 8.67 6.73 7.91
N ARG A 67 8.68 5.99 9.02
CA ARG A 67 8.02 6.41 10.26
C ARG A 67 8.52 7.75 10.76
N SER A 68 9.84 7.93 10.79
CA SER A 68 10.47 9.17 11.24
C SER A 68 10.12 10.34 10.32
N MET A 69 10.26 10.16 9.01
CA MET A 69 9.95 11.18 8.01
C MET A 69 8.49 11.59 8.03
N LEU A 70 7.57 10.61 8.07
CA LEU A 70 6.15 10.90 8.14
C LEU A 70 5.77 11.64 9.43
N SER A 71 6.38 11.25 10.55
CA SER A 71 6.13 11.92 11.85
C SER A 71 6.63 13.36 11.85
N LEU A 72 7.78 13.62 11.22
CA LEU A 72 8.32 14.97 11.07
C LEU A 72 7.47 15.80 10.11
N GLY A 73 7.24 15.28 8.89
CA GLY A 73 6.45 15.96 7.86
C GLY A 73 5.04 16.29 8.31
N LEU A 74 4.29 15.34 8.88
CA LEU A 74 2.93 15.64 9.36
C LEU A 74 2.89 16.57 10.57
N ARG A 75 3.99 16.76 11.30
CA ARG A 75 4.04 17.73 12.40
C ARG A 75 4.30 19.15 11.89
N GLU A 76 5.09 19.26 10.84
CA GLU A 76 5.58 20.53 10.31
C GLU A 76 4.66 21.13 9.25
N TYR A 77 3.98 20.28 8.47
CA TYR A 77 3.02 20.72 7.48
C TYR A 77 1.71 21.16 8.14
N GLY A 78 1.13 22.23 7.60
CA GLY A 78 -0.22 22.71 7.93
C GLY A 78 -1.30 21.76 7.41
N GLN A 79 -2.45 22.28 6.98
CA GLN A 79 -3.52 21.44 6.43
C GLN A 79 -3.01 20.57 5.26
N VAL A 80 -3.16 19.25 5.39
CA VAL A 80 -2.84 18.27 4.32
C VAL A 80 -4.14 17.72 3.76
N ARG A 81 -4.25 17.66 2.44
CA ARG A 81 -5.36 17.01 1.74
C ARG A 81 -4.81 16.03 0.74
N VAL A 82 -5.39 14.84 0.69
CA VAL A 82 -4.99 13.76 -0.21
C VAL A 82 -6.22 13.22 -0.92
N VAL A 83 -6.10 13.07 -2.23
CA VAL A 83 -7.07 12.40 -3.09
C VAL A 83 -6.39 11.18 -3.70
N LEU A 84 -7.04 10.02 -3.57
CA LEU A 84 -6.59 8.77 -4.15
C LEU A 84 -7.57 8.35 -5.24
N TYR A 85 -7.05 8.11 -6.46
CA TYR A 85 -7.81 7.52 -7.54
C TYR A 85 -7.25 6.13 -7.87
N VAL A 86 -7.85 5.09 -7.30
CA VAL A 86 -7.43 3.70 -7.51
C VAL A 86 -7.87 3.22 -8.89
N ARG A 87 -6.90 2.87 -9.74
CA ARG A 87 -7.11 2.41 -11.11
C ARG A 87 -7.34 0.90 -11.18
N ASP A 88 -6.50 0.15 -10.49
CA ASP A 88 -6.51 -1.32 -10.54
C ASP A 88 -6.07 -1.88 -9.18
N ILE A 89 -6.66 -3.02 -8.80
CA ILE A 89 -6.23 -3.81 -7.66
C ILE A 89 -6.12 -5.27 -8.11
N GLN A 90 -4.92 -5.84 -8.00
CA GLN A 90 -4.68 -7.25 -8.31
C GLN A 90 -4.35 -8.01 -7.05
N VAL A 91 -5.22 -8.92 -6.64
CA VAL A 91 -4.98 -9.80 -5.50
C VAL A 91 -4.51 -11.17 -5.97
N ARG A 92 -3.44 -11.67 -5.35
CA ARG A 92 -2.84 -12.99 -5.61
C ARG A 92 -2.51 -13.67 -4.28
N GLY A 93 -3.51 -14.36 -3.71
CA GLY A 93 -3.40 -15.01 -2.41
C GLY A 93 -3.16 -13.99 -1.29
N GLU A 94 -1.99 -14.09 -0.65
CA GLU A 94 -1.57 -13.22 0.46
C GLU A 94 -0.86 -11.94 0.00
N ARG A 95 -0.79 -11.69 -1.30
CA ARG A 95 -0.20 -10.48 -1.88
C ARG A 95 -1.21 -9.73 -2.71
N ALA A 96 -1.07 -8.42 -2.78
CA ALA A 96 -1.82 -7.60 -3.70
C ALA A 96 -0.98 -6.44 -4.23
N THR A 97 -1.41 -5.90 -5.36
CA THR A 97 -0.86 -4.68 -5.95
C THR A 97 -2.02 -3.72 -6.18
N ALA A 98 -1.86 -2.46 -5.78
CA ALA A 98 -2.80 -1.39 -6.08
C ALA A 98 -2.10 -0.31 -6.90
N GLU A 99 -2.65 0.00 -8.07
CA GLU A 99 -2.19 1.10 -8.92
C GLU A 99 -3.15 2.28 -8.77
N MET A 100 -2.62 3.48 -8.53
CA MET A 100 -3.42 4.66 -8.27
C MET A 100 -2.76 5.94 -8.79
N GLU A 101 -3.57 6.98 -8.97
CA GLU A 101 -3.10 8.36 -9.05
C GLU A 101 -3.30 9.02 -7.69
N VAL A 102 -2.27 9.72 -7.23
CA VAL A 102 -2.28 10.41 -5.94
C VAL A 102 -2.17 11.89 -6.22
N GLN A 103 -3.07 12.68 -5.63
CA GLN A 103 -2.93 14.12 -5.54
C GLN A 103 -2.87 14.50 -4.07
N ALA A 104 -1.79 15.17 -3.67
CA ALA A 104 -1.61 15.68 -2.33
C ALA A 104 -1.35 17.19 -2.37
N GLU A 105 -2.00 17.94 -1.48
CA GLU A 105 -1.73 19.36 -1.28
C GLU A 105 -1.52 19.64 0.20
N GLY A 106 -0.62 20.58 0.48
CA GLY A 106 -0.27 20.96 1.85
C GLY A 106 0.24 22.39 1.94
N ILE A 107 0.38 22.87 3.18
CA ILE A 107 1.10 24.12 3.48
C ILE A 107 2.41 23.72 4.16
N ASP A 108 3.54 24.09 3.57
CA ASP A 108 4.86 23.84 4.15
C ASP A 108 5.14 24.74 5.37
N PRO A 109 6.24 24.52 6.12
CA PRO A 109 6.59 25.34 7.27
C PRO A 109 6.87 26.82 6.95
N SER A 110 7.16 27.13 5.69
CA SER A 110 7.38 28.50 5.19
C SER A 110 6.06 29.20 4.79
N GLY A 111 4.93 28.49 4.87
CA GLY A 111 3.62 29.00 4.48
C GLY A 111 3.31 28.86 2.99
N ASN A 112 4.16 28.19 2.20
CA ASN A 112 3.91 27.97 0.79
C ASN A 112 2.95 26.80 0.59
N ARG A 113 2.06 26.93 -0.40
CA ARG A 113 1.26 25.80 -0.86
C ARG A 113 2.13 24.89 -1.70
N VAL A 114 2.27 23.65 -1.28
CA VAL A 114 2.89 22.59 -2.08
C VAL A 114 1.81 21.68 -2.64
N ARG A 115 2.04 21.16 -3.85
CA ARG A 115 1.17 20.18 -4.47
C ARG A 115 2.01 19.10 -5.12
N PHE A 116 1.61 17.86 -4.90
CA PHE A 116 2.13 16.68 -5.56
C PHE A 116 0.99 16.03 -6.34
N GLU A 117 1.29 15.56 -7.55
CA GLU A 117 0.39 14.76 -8.36
C GLU A 117 1.21 13.73 -9.13
N GLY A 118 0.80 12.46 -9.07
CA GLY A 118 1.43 11.44 -9.88
C GLY A 118 0.96 10.02 -9.60
N PRO A 119 1.37 9.09 -10.48
CA PRO A 119 1.08 7.68 -10.32
C PRO A 119 1.84 7.09 -9.14
N MET A 120 1.18 6.15 -8.46
CA MET A 120 1.73 5.38 -7.36
C MET A 120 1.29 3.93 -7.49
N LYS A 121 2.23 3.02 -7.26
CA LYS A 121 1.98 1.60 -7.14
C LYS A 121 2.31 1.16 -5.72
N VAL A 122 1.37 0.49 -5.06
CA VAL A 122 1.55 -0.04 -3.71
C VAL A 122 1.56 -1.55 -3.78
N GLU A 123 2.60 -2.17 -3.23
CA GLU A 123 2.62 -3.60 -2.98
C GLU A 123 2.14 -3.87 -1.56
N LEU A 124 1.16 -4.76 -1.43
CA LEU A 124 0.55 -5.12 -0.16
C LEU A 124 0.76 -6.60 0.15
N VAL A 125 0.84 -6.92 1.42
CA VAL A 125 0.81 -8.28 1.95
C VAL A 125 -0.29 -8.40 3.00
N ARG A 126 -0.97 -9.54 3.03
CA ARG A 126 -1.89 -9.89 4.10
C ARG A 126 -1.04 -10.32 5.30
N GLU A 127 -1.10 -9.57 6.39
CA GLU A 127 -0.48 -9.95 7.65
C GLU A 127 -1.54 -10.29 8.68
N THR A 128 -1.30 -11.36 9.41
CA THR A 128 -2.15 -11.75 10.54
C THR A 128 -1.55 -11.16 11.80
N ALA A 129 -2.14 -10.08 12.32
CA ALA A 129 -1.74 -9.52 13.59
C ALA A 129 -2.21 -10.46 14.71
N ARG A 130 -1.31 -11.30 15.26
CA ARG A 130 -1.60 -12.05 16.49
C ARG A 130 -1.71 -11.08 17.66
N ARG A 131 -2.93 -10.66 17.99
CA ARG A 131 -3.21 -10.07 19.30
C ARG A 131 -3.66 -11.18 20.25
N ARG A 132 -3.03 -11.19 21.43
CA ARG A 132 -3.24 -12.08 22.59
C ARG A 132 -4.46 -13.02 22.46
N LEU A 133 -4.12 -14.29 22.19
CA LEU A 133 -4.88 -15.54 22.36
C LEU A 133 -6.23 -15.76 21.65
N PHE A 134 -6.99 -14.76 21.19
CA PHE A 134 -8.36 -15.04 20.71
C PHE A 134 -8.85 -14.36 19.42
N PHE A 135 -8.12 -13.40 18.84
CA PHE A 135 -8.56 -12.75 17.58
C PHE A 135 -7.39 -12.49 16.64
N SER A 136 -7.36 -13.23 15.54
CA SER A 136 -6.44 -13.01 14.42
C SER A 136 -7.16 -12.22 13.35
N GLU A 137 -7.07 -10.89 13.38
CA GLU A 137 -7.53 -10.08 12.25
C GLU A 137 -6.42 -10.04 11.20
N SER A 138 -6.69 -10.65 10.04
CA SER A 138 -5.83 -10.48 8.87
C SER A 138 -6.06 -9.09 8.28
N ARG A 139 -4.98 -8.35 8.02
CA ARG A 139 -5.03 -7.00 7.46
C ARG A 139 -4.07 -6.89 6.29
N TRP A 140 -4.45 -6.09 5.30
CA TRP A 140 -3.57 -5.72 4.20
C TRP A 140 -2.62 -4.62 4.67
N MET A 141 -1.33 -4.79 4.38
CA MET A 141 -0.27 -3.88 4.83
C MET A 141 0.67 -3.60 3.67
N ALA A 142 1.01 -2.32 3.47
CA ALA A 142 1.99 -1.92 2.46
C ALA A 142 3.38 -2.44 2.83
N ILE A 143 4.05 -3.09 1.87
CA ILE A 143 5.43 -3.59 1.99
C ILE A 143 6.40 -2.83 1.08
N SER A 144 5.88 -2.16 0.07
CA SER A 144 6.69 -1.34 -0.85
C SER A 144 5.78 -0.36 -1.58
N THR A 145 6.35 0.75 -2.01
CA THR A 145 5.66 1.76 -2.82
C THR A 145 6.58 2.21 -3.93
N ASP A 146 6.14 2.06 -5.17
CA ASP A 146 6.82 2.67 -6.30
C ASP A 146 6.03 3.93 -6.67
N ALA A 147 6.51 5.07 -6.19
CA ALA A 147 6.04 6.36 -6.65
C ALA A 147 7.00 6.84 -7.73
N THR A 148 6.50 7.01 -8.94
CA THR A 148 7.33 7.38 -10.09
C THR A 148 7.97 8.75 -9.86
N SER A 149 9.18 8.77 -9.30
CA SER A 149 10.15 9.87 -9.10
C SER A 149 9.70 11.20 -8.47
N ALA A 150 8.42 11.58 -8.47
CA ALA A 150 7.98 12.92 -8.09
C ALA A 150 7.71 13.09 -6.57
N LEU A 151 7.54 12.00 -5.78
CA LEU A 151 7.46 12.10 -4.31
C LEU A 151 8.83 12.33 -3.67
N GLN A 152 9.91 11.87 -4.29
CA GLN A 152 11.27 12.03 -3.76
C GLN A 152 11.70 13.50 -3.78
N ASP A 153 11.34 14.25 -4.82
CA ASP A 153 11.70 15.66 -4.95
C ASP A 153 10.97 16.57 -3.94
N ALA A 154 9.77 16.18 -3.49
CA ALA A 154 8.94 16.98 -2.60
C ALA A 154 9.38 16.92 -1.11
N PHE A 155 10.17 15.91 -0.72
CA PHE A 155 10.66 15.73 0.65
C PHE A 155 12.19 15.88 0.79
N VAL A 156 12.90 16.20 -0.30
CA VAL A 156 14.37 16.34 -0.33
C VAL A 156 14.82 17.81 -0.47
N GLN A 157 13.90 18.79 -0.39
CA GLN A 157 14.24 20.22 -0.36
C GLN A 157 14.15 20.81 1.05
#